data_AF-A0A1M3BLN4-F1
#
_entry.id   AF-A0A1M3BLN4-F1
#
_cell.length_a   1.000
_cell.length_b   1.000
_cell.length_c   1.000
_cell.angle_alpha   90.00
_cell.angle_beta   90.00
_cell.angle_gamma   90.00
#
_symmetry.space_group_name_H-M   'P 1'
#
loop_
_entity.id
_entity.type
_entity.pdbx_description
1 polymer ?
#
loop_
_entity_poly.entity_id
_entity_poly.type
_entity_poly.pdbx_seq_one_letter_code
_entity_poly.pdbx_strand_id
1 'polypeptide(L)'
;MAGASRRRPAYRWAAIAAGVPVIAVLAACGGSSKPAYCADRAGLEESVKELPGFVTSADLSGLRTQAETVEEAAGTLVESAKADFPSQTEAIDSSVRSLRGAVAALPPEPTPTQFAQVGVEAATVVSAVRGFSRATESECG
;
A
#
# COMPACT_ATOMS: atom_id res chain seq x y z
N MET A 1 -54.01 2.09 4.18
CA MET A 1 -54.20 2.50 5.59
C MET A 1 -53.50 1.48 6.48
N ALA A 2 -52.61 1.96 7.37
CA ALA A 2 -51.99 1.32 8.56
C ALA A 2 -51.23 -0.03 8.37
N GLY A 3 -50.11 -0.33 9.02
CA GLY A 3 -49.39 0.30 10.13
C GLY A 3 -48.26 -0.65 10.58
N ALA A 4 -47.16 -0.07 11.06
CA ALA A 4 -45.86 -0.71 11.29
C ALA A 4 -45.77 -1.64 12.53
N SER A 5 -44.70 -2.46 12.59
CA SER A 5 -43.89 -2.66 13.82
C SER A 5 -42.58 -3.41 13.54
N ARG A 6 -41.50 -2.67 13.25
CA ARG A 6 -40.11 -3.16 13.37
C ARG A 6 -39.72 -3.18 14.84
N ARG A 7 -39.41 -4.36 15.38
CA ARG A 7 -38.72 -4.47 16.68
C ARG A 7 -37.21 -4.37 16.44
N ARG A 8 -36.63 -3.27 16.92
CA ARG A 8 -35.19 -3.03 17.03
C ARG A 8 -34.65 -3.75 18.27
N PRO A 9 -33.51 -4.45 18.23
CA PRO A 9 -32.71 -4.67 19.42
C PRO A 9 -31.88 -3.41 19.70
N ALA A 10 -32.10 -2.86 20.89
CA ALA A 10 -31.39 -1.72 21.44
C ALA A 10 -29.97 -2.13 21.87
N TYR A 11 -28.95 -1.71 21.11
CA TYR A 11 -27.59 -1.63 21.66
C TYR A 11 -27.45 -0.29 22.38
N ARG A 12 -27.38 -0.40 23.71
CA ARG A 12 -27.15 0.69 24.64
C ARG A 12 -25.74 1.24 24.44
N TRP A 13 -25.69 2.54 24.19
CA TRP A 13 -24.48 3.35 24.21
C TRP A 13 -23.99 3.50 25.64
N ALA A 14 -22.68 3.35 25.86
CA ALA A 14 -21.95 3.94 26.98
C ALA A 14 -20.60 4.45 26.43
N ALA A 15 -20.32 5.72 26.70
CA ALA A 15 -19.34 6.57 26.04
C ALA A 15 -17.90 6.36 26.54
N ILE A 16 -16.90 6.55 25.66
CA ILE A 16 -15.55 7.02 26.00
C ILE A 16 -15.09 8.03 24.93
N ALA A 17 -14.42 9.07 25.42
CA ALA A 17 -14.08 10.33 24.78
C ALA A 17 -12.76 10.33 23.98
N ALA A 18 -12.50 11.49 23.35
CA ALA A 18 -11.26 12.03 22.79
C ALA A 18 -10.95 11.61 21.33
N GLY A 19 -10.74 12.63 20.50
CA GLY A 19 -10.79 12.54 19.05
C GLY A 19 -9.44 12.38 18.35
N VAL A 20 -9.53 11.84 17.14
CA VAL A 20 -8.68 12.09 15.96
C VAL A 20 -9.58 11.77 14.75
N PRO A 21 -9.77 12.67 13.77
CA PRO A 21 -10.46 12.31 12.53
C PRO A 21 -9.51 11.48 11.67
N VAL A 22 -9.55 10.15 11.79
CA VAL A 22 -8.91 9.27 10.82
C VAL A 22 -9.78 9.27 9.57
N ILE A 23 -9.23 9.78 8.48
CA ILE A 23 -9.87 9.77 7.15
C ILE A 23 -10.08 8.31 6.77
N ALA A 24 -11.34 7.87 6.84
CA ALA A 24 -11.76 6.56 6.36
C ALA A 24 -11.76 6.57 4.83
N VAL A 25 -10.67 6.11 4.22
CA VAL A 25 -10.67 5.76 2.80
C VAL A 25 -11.36 4.40 2.67
N LEU A 26 -12.66 4.47 2.37
CA LEU A 26 -13.48 3.32 2.03
C LEU A 26 -13.09 2.78 0.65
N ALA A 27 -12.31 1.70 0.63
CA ALA A 27 -12.28 0.74 -0.48
C ALA A 27 -12.26 -0.70 0.06
N ALA A 28 -13.47 -1.26 0.20
CA ALA A 28 -13.86 -2.67 0.09
C ALA A 28 -13.07 -3.81 0.82
N CYS A 29 -13.80 -4.44 1.77
CA CYS A 29 -13.81 -5.85 2.23
C CYS A 29 -12.81 -6.38 3.29
N GLY A 30 -13.35 -6.66 4.50
CA GLY A 30 -12.80 -7.67 5.43
C GLY A 30 -13.07 -7.40 6.92
N GLY A 31 -14.21 -7.87 7.46
CA GLY A 31 -14.72 -7.50 8.78
C GLY A 31 -13.88 -7.90 10.00
N SER A 32 -14.04 -7.12 11.07
CA SER A 32 -13.83 -7.34 12.52
C SER A 32 -12.69 -8.22 13.07
N SER A 33 -11.81 -8.82 12.27
CA SER A 33 -10.82 -9.79 12.75
C SER A 33 -9.48 -9.79 11.99
N LYS A 34 -9.32 -9.00 10.91
CA LYS A 34 -8.08 -9.00 10.12
C LYS A 34 -7.09 -7.93 10.59
N PRO A 35 -5.78 -8.22 10.58
CA PRO A 35 -4.74 -7.24 10.89
C PRO A 35 -4.74 -6.05 9.93
N ALA A 36 -4.31 -4.88 10.42
CA ALA A 36 -4.29 -3.63 9.66
C ALA A 36 -3.43 -3.74 8.37
N TYR A 37 -2.31 -4.47 8.45
CA TYR A 37 -1.42 -4.69 7.32
C TYR A 37 -2.08 -5.38 6.12
N CYS A 38 -3.23 -6.04 6.29
CA CYS A 38 -3.96 -6.63 5.17
C CYS A 38 -4.54 -5.57 4.22
N ALA A 39 -5.02 -4.45 4.76
CA ALA A 39 -5.51 -3.32 3.96
C ALA A 39 -4.35 -2.55 3.34
N ASP A 40 -3.30 -2.29 4.14
CA ASP A 40 -2.10 -1.58 3.67
C ASP A 40 -1.40 -2.34 2.53
N ARG A 41 -1.37 -3.68 2.62
CA ARG A 41 -0.87 -4.56 1.55
C ARG A 41 -1.63 -4.36 0.25
N ALA A 42 -2.95 -4.35 0.29
CA ALA A 42 -3.77 -4.16 -0.90
C ALA A 42 -3.55 -2.77 -1.52
N GLY A 43 -3.41 -1.75 -0.68
CA GLY A 43 -3.03 -0.40 -1.12
C GLY A 43 -1.68 -0.37 -1.83
N LEU A 44 -0.65 -0.95 -1.20
CA LEU A 44 0.69 -1.04 -1.79
C LEU A 44 0.70 -1.86 -3.09
N GLU A 45 -0.04 -2.97 -3.15
CA GLU A 45 -0.18 -3.78 -4.37
C GLU A 45 -0.78 -2.98 -5.52
N GLU A 46 -1.74 -2.10 -5.25
CA GLU A 46 -2.31 -1.23 -6.29
C GLU A 46 -1.30 -0.18 -6.75
N SER A 47 -0.61 0.48 -5.82
CA SER A 47 0.42 1.47 -6.16
C SER A 47 1.56 0.88 -7.00
N VAL A 48 1.98 -0.35 -6.75
CA VAL A 48 3.09 -0.96 -7.53
C VAL A 48 2.66 -1.48 -8.90
N LYS A 49 1.36 -1.71 -9.16
CA LYS A 49 0.87 -2.14 -10.49
C LYS A 49 1.00 -1.06 -11.55
N GLU A 50 0.98 0.20 -11.15
CA GLU A 50 1.06 1.33 -12.08
C GLU A 50 2.51 1.69 -12.47
N LEU A 51 3.50 1.32 -11.64
CA LEU A 51 4.93 1.58 -11.88
C LEU A 51 5.42 1.18 -13.28
N PRO A 52 5.12 -0.03 -13.81
CA PRO A 52 5.54 -0.42 -15.16
C PRO A 52 4.98 0.49 -16.27
N GLY A 53 3.81 1.09 -16.06
CA GLY A 53 3.18 2.01 -17.00
C GLY A 53 4.02 3.27 -17.19
N PHE A 54 4.46 3.89 -16.09
CA PHE A 54 5.30 5.11 -16.11
C PHE A 54 6.69 4.86 -16.69
N VAL A 55 7.27 3.69 -16.41
CA VAL A 55 8.56 3.28 -16.99
C VAL A 55 8.45 3.13 -18.51
N THR A 56 7.35 2.53 -18.99
CA THR A 56 7.13 2.30 -20.43
C THR A 56 6.80 3.58 -21.17
N SER A 57 6.06 4.51 -20.55
CA SER A 57 5.71 5.80 -21.14
C SER A 57 6.86 6.83 -21.08
N ALA A 58 7.96 6.52 -20.39
CA ALA A 58 9.06 7.44 -20.12
C ALA A 58 8.59 8.77 -19.46
N ASP A 59 7.53 8.69 -18.65
CA ASP A 59 7.00 9.84 -17.91
C ASP A 59 7.75 10.01 -16.58
N LEU A 60 8.78 10.86 -16.58
CA LEU A 60 9.59 11.13 -15.40
C LEU A 60 8.78 11.78 -14.26
N SER A 61 7.81 12.64 -14.57
CA SER A 61 7.02 13.32 -13.54
C SER A 61 6.06 12.33 -12.88
N GLY A 62 5.34 11.55 -13.68
CA GLY A 62 4.47 10.49 -13.19
C GLY A 62 5.25 9.44 -12.39
N LEU A 63 6.43 9.04 -12.86
CA LEU A 63 7.30 8.09 -12.17
C LEU A 63 7.77 8.59 -10.79
N ARG A 64 8.09 9.88 -10.66
CA ARG A 64 8.45 10.49 -9.36
C ARG A 64 7.28 10.47 -8.39
N THR A 65 6.12 10.95 -8.82
CA THR A 65 4.90 10.93 -8.01
C THR A 65 4.52 9.50 -7.59
N GLN A 66 4.65 8.53 -8.51
CA GLN A 66 4.37 7.14 -8.20
C GLN A 66 5.37 6.55 -7.20
N ALA A 67 6.66 6.86 -7.34
CA ALA A 67 7.68 6.41 -6.40
C ALA A 67 7.44 6.96 -4.99
N GLU A 68 7.01 8.23 -4.88
CA GLU A 68 6.59 8.82 -3.60
C GLU A 68 5.35 8.12 -3.03
N THR A 69 4.35 7.85 -3.85
CA THR A 69 3.12 7.14 -3.43
C THR A 69 3.43 5.73 -2.92
N VAL A 70 4.33 5.02 -3.61
CA VAL A 70 4.81 3.69 -3.20
C VAL A 70 5.62 3.78 -1.91
N GLU A 71 6.42 4.82 -1.72
CA GLU A 71 7.15 5.08 -0.47
C GLU A 71 6.21 5.28 0.71
N GLU A 72 5.18 6.11 0.57
CA GLU A 72 4.19 6.37 1.61
C GLU A 72 3.37 5.11 1.96
N ALA A 73 2.90 4.38 0.94
CA ALA A 73 2.14 3.14 1.14
C ALA A 73 3.02 2.04 1.79
N ALA A 74 4.27 1.90 1.36
CA ALA A 74 5.22 0.97 1.95
C ALA A 74 5.56 1.34 3.39
N GLY A 75 5.74 2.64 3.69
CA GLY A 75 5.95 3.12 5.05
C GLY A 75 4.80 2.71 5.98
N THR A 76 3.56 2.93 5.55
CA THR A 76 2.36 2.54 6.30
C THR A 76 2.32 1.03 6.56
N LEU A 77 2.58 0.22 5.53
CA LEU A 77 2.62 -1.24 5.66
C LEU A 77 3.74 -1.72 6.58
N VAL A 78 4.93 -1.13 6.49
CA VAL A 78 6.07 -1.47 7.35
C VAL A 78 5.72 -1.16 8.80
N GLU A 79 5.13 0.00 9.08
CA GLU A 79 4.71 0.35 10.44
C GLU A 79 3.67 -0.63 11.02
N SER A 80 2.71 -1.08 10.20
CA SER A 80 1.65 -1.98 10.66
C SER A 80 2.06 -3.47 10.72
N ALA A 81 3.05 -3.90 9.93
CA ALA A 81 3.43 -5.31 9.79
C ALA A 81 4.80 -5.70 10.36
N LYS A 82 5.67 -4.74 10.72
CA LYS A 82 7.07 -5.02 11.09
C LYS A 82 7.22 -5.91 12.32
N ALA A 83 6.27 -5.87 13.25
CA ALA A 83 6.29 -6.73 14.43
C ALA A 83 6.11 -8.22 14.07
N ASP A 84 5.25 -8.51 13.09
CA ASP A 84 4.87 -9.87 12.71
C ASP A 84 5.74 -10.41 11.55
N PHE A 85 6.17 -9.53 10.63
CA PHE A 85 6.90 -9.86 9.40
C PHE A 85 8.16 -8.98 9.21
N PRO A 86 9.12 -8.98 10.13
CA PRO A 86 10.27 -8.07 10.08
C PRO A 86 11.13 -8.25 8.83
N SER A 87 11.42 -9.49 8.41
CA SER A 87 12.24 -9.74 7.22
C SER A 87 11.57 -9.29 5.92
N GLN A 88 10.25 -9.49 5.80
CA GLN A 88 9.50 -9.12 4.60
C GLN A 88 9.30 -7.61 4.52
N THR A 89 9.02 -6.96 5.66
CA THR A 89 8.92 -5.49 5.72
C THR A 89 10.25 -4.80 5.46
N GLU A 90 11.37 -5.34 5.97
CA GLU A 90 12.71 -4.86 5.64
C GLU A 90 13.04 -5.02 4.16
N ALA A 91 12.65 -6.14 3.54
CA ALA A 91 12.83 -6.36 2.10
C ALA A 91 12.04 -5.34 1.27
N ILE A 92 10.80 -5.03 1.66
CA ILE A 92 9.98 -3.99 1.02
C ILE A 92 10.65 -2.62 1.17
N ASP A 93 10.96 -2.22 2.41
CA ASP A 93 11.58 -0.93 2.74
C ASP A 93 12.90 -0.71 1.97
N SER A 94 13.76 -1.73 1.93
CA SER A 94 15.01 -1.69 1.16
C SER A 94 14.75 -1.56 -0.34
N SER A 95 13.81 -2.32 -0.90
CA SER A 95 13.53 -2.29 -2.34
C SER A 95 12.96 -0.94 -2.77
N VAL A 96 12.07 -0.36 -1.95
CA VAL A 96 11.45 0.95 -2.20
C VAL A 96 12.49 2.06 -2.12
N ARG A 97 13.42 2.00 -1.16
CA ARG A 97 14.56 2.94 -1.11
C ARG A 97 15.45 2.85 -2.34
N SER A 98 15.74 1.65 -2.84
CA SER A 98 16.50 1.47 -4.08
C SER A 98 15.77 2.07 -5.29
N LEU A 99 14.47 1.83 -5.41
CA LEU A 99 13.64 2.43 -6.47
C LEU A 99 13.69 3.96 -6.40
N ARG A 100 13.46 4.55 -5.22
CA ARG A 100 13.51 5.99 -5.00
C ARG A 100 14.89 6.56 -5.35
N GLY A 101 15.97 5.87 -4.94
CA GLY A 101 17.33 6.24 -5.28
C GLY A 101 17.57 6.25 -6.79
N ALA A 102 17.08 5.22 -7.50
CA ALA A 102 17.18 5.12 -8.96
C ALA A 102 16.40 6.24 -9.67
N VAL A 103 15.17 6.54 -9.22
CA VAL A 103 14.35 7.64 -9.76
C VAL A 103 14.99 9.01 -9.49
N ALA A 104 15.54 9.22 -8.30
CA ALA A 104 16.21 10.47 -7.94
C ALA A 104 17.52 10.67 -8.71
N ALA A 105 18.19 9.59 -9.12
CA ALA A 105 19.39 9.63 -9.93
C ALA A 105 19.11 9.93 -11.42
N LEU A 106 17.85 9.91 -11.87
CA LEU A 106 17.51 10.22 -13.26
C LEU A 106 17.78 11.70 -13.57
N PRO A 107 18.45 12.00 -14.69
CA PRO A 107 18.60 13.38 -15.16
C PRO A 107 17.22 13.94 -15.61
N PRO A 108 17.09 15.26 -15.82
CA PRO A 108 15.85 15.86 -16.31
C PRO A 108 15.35 15.29 -17.65
N GLU A 109 16.26 14.80 -18.49
CA GLU A 109 15.97 14.14 -19.77
C GLU A 109 16.59 12.73 -19.77
N PRO A 110 15.91 11.73 -19.20
CA PRO A 110 16.43 10.38 -19.11
C PRO A 110 16.34 9.65 -20.45
N THR A 111 17.33 8.82 -20.72
CA THR A 111 17.33 7.89 -21.85
C THR A 111 16.46 6.67 -21.57
N PRO A 112 15.99 5.95 -22.60
CA PRO A 112 15.27 4.69 -22.42
C PRO A 112 16.02 3.65 -21.57
N THR A 113 17.36 3.61 -21.67
CA THR A 113 18.18 2.71 -20.85
C THR A 113 18.14 3.08 -19.36
N GLN A 114 18.05 4.37 -19.01
CA GLN A 114 17.92 4.81 -17.63
C GLN A 114 16.54 4.48 -17.07
N PHE A 115 15.47 4.62 -17.86
CA PHE A 115 14.14 4.13 -17.48
C PHE A 115 14.13 2.62 -17.28
N ALA A 116 14.79 1.86 -18.15
CA ALA A 116 14.87 0.41 -18.02
C ALA A 116 15.54 -0.02 -16.69
N GLN A 117 16.58 0.71 -16.24
CA GLN A 117 17.19 0.48 -14.93
C GLN A 117 16.22 0.70 -13.77
N VAL A 118 15.40 1.77 -13.82
CA VAL A 118 14.33 1.97 -12.84
C VAL A 118 13.28 0.86 -12.92
N GLY A 119 12.98 0.36 -14.13
CA GLY A 119 12.10 -0.79 -14.32
C GLY A 119 12.58 -2.06 -13.60
N VAL A 120 13.89 -2.29 -13.52
CA VAL A 120 14.47 -3.40 -12.74
C VAL A 120 14.20 -3.22 -11.25
N GLU A 121 14.42 -2.01 -10.71
CA GLU A 121 14.13 -1.72 -9.30
C GLU A 121 12.63 -1.83 -8.98
N ALA A 122 11.76 -1.37 -9.90
CA ALA A 122 10.32 -1.52 -9.76
C ALA A 122 9.91 -3.01 -9.72
N ALA A 123 10.52 -3.86 -10.54
CA ALA A 123 10.29 -5.30 -10.51
C ALA A 123 10.77 -5.94 -9.19
N THR A 124 11.85 -5.43 -8.59
CA THR A 124 12.32 -5.83 -7.26
C THR A 124 11.30 -5.48 -6.19
N VAL A 125 10.74 -4.26 -6.21
CA VAL A 125 9.64 -3.86 -5.30
C VAL A 125 8.43 -4.79 -5.46
N VAL A 126 7.97 -5.03 -6.70
CA VAL A 126 6.85 -5.95 -6.96
C VAL A 126 7.13 -7.36 -6.42
N SER A 127 8.36 -7.84 -6.53
CA SER A 127 8.77 -9.15 -6.03
C SER A 127 8.76 -9.20 -4.49
N ALA A 128 9.26 -8.15 -3.83
CA ALA A 128 9.21 -8.03 -2.37
C ALA A 128 7.76 -7.99 -1.85
N VAL A 129 6.89 -7.20 -2.50
CA VAL A 129 5.46 -7.12 -2.17
C VAL A 129 4.78 -8.49 -2.34
N ARG A 130 5.05 -9.20 -3.45
CA ARG A 130 4.53 -10.57 -3.64
C ARG A 130 5.03 -11.54 -2.56
N GLY A 131 6.28 -11.41 -2.13
CA GLY A 131 6.84 -12.20 -1.03
C GLY A 131 6.09 -11.96 0.28
N PHE A 132 5.81 -10.70 0.61
CA PHE A 132 4.98 -10.33 1.74
C PHE A 132 3.53 -10.81 1.61
N SER A 133 2.92 -10.70 0.43
CA SER A 133 1.55 -11.16 0.20
C SER A 133 1.38 -12.66 0.40
N ARG A 134 2.36 -13.46 -0.01
CA ARG A 134 2.39 -14.90 0.28
C ARG A 134 2.56 -15.19 1.77
N ALA A 135 3.44 -14.44 2.45
CA ALA A 135 3.67 -14.61 3.88
C ALA A 135 2.41 -14.27 4.73
N THR A 136 1.59 -13.33 4.24
CA THR A 136 0.37 -12.87 4.91
C THR A 136 -0.91 -13.56 4.42
N GLU A 137 -0.81 -14.54 3.52
CA GLU A 137 -1.97 -15.16 2.86
C GLU A 137 -2.91 -15.84 3.87
N SER A 138 -2.39 -16.51 4.90
CA SER A 138 -3.21 -17.16 5.94
C SER A 138 -3.96 -16.17 6.84
N GLU A 139 -3.43 -14.96 7.01
CA GLU A 139 -3.98 -13.93 7.90
C GLU A 139 -4.95 -13.00 7.16
N CYS A 140 -4.67 -12.75 5.88
CA CYS A 140 -5.42 -11.83 5.04
C CYS A 140 -6.41 -12.50 4.08
N GLY A 141 -6.34 -13.83 3.92
CA GLY A 141 -7.20 -14.66 3.07
C GLY A 141 -8.66 -14.72 3.48
#